data_AF-A0A343TJ32-F1
#
_entry.id   AF-A0A343TJ32-F1
#
_cell.length_a   1.000
_cell.length_b   1.000
_cell.length_c   1.000
_cell.angle_alpha   90.00
_cell.angle_beta   90.00
_cell.angle_gamma   90.00
#
_symmetry.space_group_name_H-M   'P 1'
#
loop_
_entity.id
_entity.type
_entity.pdbx_description
1 polymer ?
#
loop_
_entity_poly.entity_id
_entity_poly.type
_entity_poly.pdbx_seq_one_letter_code
_entity_poly.pdbx_strand_id
1 'polypeptide(L)'
;MTSTAIDAGVFLLLVSASVLALGSAVEPAGPFASSTASGTGVDVLATTATVAYDPRMSGTDAGGGTTAGDERRVHGSLRGLIARGTVAGAGIGDDALDPDGVAFRRAVERELDARLDGRTQVIATWEPVAGSEFRGKLRAGGQPPPDAAVHATVVSVPTPFPPADIDDPDSVRSFASAFVDDRFPVEALRASLRGEDAAASHAAARYRHAGAVALGDGTAVEGTTPEETNAALAGGLARRIATSSTATGTSSKQPGGTARDGAAVRIVVRRW
;
A
#
# COMPACT_ATOMS: atom_id res chain seq x y z
N MET A 1 -18.72 43.63 -27.73
CA MET A 1 -18.66 42.16 -27.58
C MET A 1 -17.21 41.75 -27.42
N THR A 2 -16.67 41.83 -26.20
CA THR A 2 -15.23 41.59 -25.94
C THR A 2 -14.98 40.86 -24.60
N SER A 3 -16.03 40.55 -23.83
CA SER A 3 -15.89 39.95 -22.49
C SER A 3 -15.73 38.44 -22.51
N THR A 4 -16.43 37.73 -23.41
CA THR A 4 -16.47 36.25 -23.40
C THR A 4 -15.21 35.61 -23.96
N ALA A 5 -14.54 36.26 -24.92
CA ALA A 5 -13.31 35.74 -25.51
C ALA A 5 -12.10 35.86 -24.56
N ILE A 6 -12.08 36.90 -23.72
CA ILE A 6 -11.04 37.09 -22.71
C ILE A 6 -11.22 36.10 -21.56
N ASP A 7 -12.46 35.86 -21.14
CA ASP A 7 -12.76 34.93 -20.04
C ASP A 7 -12.42 33.47 -20.41
N ALA A 8 -12.75 33.06 -21.65
CA ALA A 8 -12.33 31.75 -22.17
C ALA A 8 -10.79 31.62 -22.28
N GLY A 9 -10.09 32.70 -22.64
CA GLY A 9 -8.63 32.73 -22.70
C GLY A 9 -7.97 32.60 -21.32
N VAL A 10 -8.50 33.28 -20.31
CA VAL A 10 -8.03 33.17 -18.92
C VAL A 10 -8.31 31.79 -18.35
N PHE A 11 -9.49 31.21 -18.66
CA PHE A 11 -9.84 29.86 -18.23
C PHE A 11 -8.91 28.80 -18.83
N LEU A 12 -8.62 28.88 -20.13
CA LEU A 12 -7.66 27.98 -20.79
C LEU A 12 -6.23 28.17 -20.28
N LEU A 13 -5.83 29.40 -19.93
CA LEU A 13 -4.53 29.67 -19.30
C LEU A 13 -4.43 29.05 -17.91
N LEU A 14 -5.47 29.17 -17.08
CA LEU A 14 -5.51 28.59 -15.73
C LEU A 14 -5.52 27.06 -15.76
N VAL A 15 -6.28 26.46 -16.68
CA VAL A 15 -6.29 25.00 -16.88
C VAL A 15 -4.92 24.51 -17.37
N SER A 16 -4.29 25.21 -18.33
CA SER A 16 -2.96 24.85 -18.83
C SER A 16 -1.88 25.00 -17.75
N ALA A 17 -1.94 26.06 -16.94
CA ALA A 17 -1.05 26.27 -15.81
C ALA A 17 -1.23 25.21 -14.72
N SER A 18 -2.46 24.75 -14.48
CA SER A 18 -2.76 23.69 -13.51
C SER A 18 -2.21 22.32 -13.96
N VAL A 19 -2.32 22.00 -15.24
CA VAL A 19 -1.70 20.78 -15.81
C VAL A 19 -0.17 20.84 -15.74
N LEU A 20 0.44 22.01 -15.95
CA LEU A 20 1.87 22.22 -15.79
C LEU A 20 2.33 22.17 -14.32
N ALA A 21 1.51 22.60 -13.36
CA ALA A 21 1.80 22.49 -11.93
C ALA A 21 1.71 21.05 -11.43
N LEU A 22 0.79 20.24 -11.97
CA LEU A 22 0.72 18.79 -11.71
C LEU A 22 1.86 18.00 -12.38
N GLY A 23 2.49 18.56 -13.41
CA GLY A 23 3.65 17.97 -14.09
C GLY A 23 5.02 18.36 -13.52
N SER A 24 5.11 19.39 -12.66
CA SER A 24 6.39 19.97 -12.21
C SER A 24 6.71 19.79 -10.73
N ALA A 25 5.83 19.17 -9.95
CA ALA A 25 6.10 18.82 -8.53
C ALA A 25 6.86 17.48 -8.34
N VAL A 26 7.47 16.94 -9.41
CA VAL A 26 8.44 15.86 -9.32
C VAL A 26 9.73 16.37 -9.97
N GLU A 27 10.61 16.93 -9.16
CA GLU A 27 12.01 16.99 -9.55
C GLU A 27 12.46 15.55 -9.89
N PRO A 28 12.99 15.28 -11.08
CA PRO A 28 13.65 14.02 -11.32
C PRO A 28 14.89 14.00 -10.42
N ALA A 29 14.79 13.27 -9.31
CA ALA A 29 15.97 12.79 -8.61
C ALA A 29 16.90 12.15 -9.67
N GLY A 30 18.14 12.62 -9.70
CA GLY A 30 19.12 12.36 -10.75
C GLY A 30 19.32 10.88 -11.06
N PRO A 31 20.08 10.56 -12.13
CA PRO A 31 20.18 9.21 -12.68
C PRO A 31 20.69 8.23 -11.61
N PHE A 32 19.79 7.45 -11.02
CA PHE A 32 20.16 6.29 -10.23
C PHE A 32 20.78 5.26 -11.18
N ALA A 33 21.93 4.73 -10.79
CA ALA A 33 22.69 3.76 -11.57
C ALA A 33 21.83 2.53 -11.88
N SER A 34 21.26 2.52 -13.08
CA SER A 34 20.70 1.33 -13.70
C SER A 34 21.84 0.34 -13.93
N SER A 35 22.07 -0.57 -12.98
CA SER A 35 22.86 -1.76 -13.24
C SER A 35 22.12 -2.56 -14.32
N THR A 36 22.66 -2.55 -15.53
CA THR A 36 22.05 -3.08 -16.74
C THR A 36 21.95 -4.61 -16.69
N ALA A 37 20.71 -5.12 -16.69
CA ALA A 37 20.39 -6.47 -17.12
C ALA A 37 19.09 -6.43 -17.94
N SER A 38 19.09 -7.13 -19.08
CA SER A 38 18.19 -6.97 -20.24
C SER A 38 16.67 -6.94 -19.94
N GLY A 39 16.11 -5.73 -19.86
CA GLY A 39 15.19 -5.16 -20.86
C GLY A 39 13.80 -5.76 -21.12
N THR A 40 13.25 -6.67 -20.31
CA THR A 40 11.82 -7.06 -20.49
C THR A 40 11.05 -7.25 -19.17
N GLY A 41 11.72 -7.70 -18.10
CA GLY A 41 11.09 -7.84 -16.78
C GLY A 41 10.83 -6.51 -16.06
N VAL A 42 11.63 -5.48 -16.33
CA VAL A 42 11.41 -4.12 -15.80
C VAL A 42 10.35 -3.39 -16.62
N ASP A 43 10.25 -3.69 -17.91
CA ASP A 43 9.32 -3.03 -18.82
C ASP A 43 7.87 -3.26 -18.42
N VAL A 44 7.54 -4.43 -17.86
CA VAL A 44 6.19 -4.70 -17.33
C VAL A 44 5.81 -3.68 -16.25
N LEU A 45 6.77 -3.22 -15.42
CA LEU A 45 6.51 -2.25 -14.35
C LEU A 45 6.14 -0.86 -14.90
N ALA A 46 6.57 -0.53 -16.12
CA ALA A 46 6.26 0.74 -16.79
C ALA A 46 4.86 0.75 -17.42
N THR A 47 4.20 -0.41 -17.57
CA THR A 47 2.86 -0.51 -18.14
C THR A 47 1.78 -0.07 -17.14
N THR A 48 0.57 0.17 -17.65
CA THR A 48 -0.61 0.47 -16.84
C THR A 48 -1.58 -0.71 -16.78
N ALA A 49 -2.38 -0.75 -15.73
CA ALA A 49 -3.42 -1.76 -15.54
C ALA A 49 -4.61 -1.16 -14.79
N THR A 50 -5.74 -1.87 -14.86
CA THR A 50 -6.91 -1.61 -14.03
C THR A 50 -7.15 -2.84 -13.16
N VAL A 51 -6.98 -2.70 -11.86
CA VAL A 51 -7.21 -3.77 -10.88
C VAL A 51 -8.64 -3.65 -10.37
N ALA A 52 -9.44 -4.68 -10.61
CA ALA A 52 -10.77 -4.84 -10.05
C ALA A 52 -10.70 -5.75 -8.81
N TYR A 53 -11.35 -5.35 -7.72
CA TYR A 53 -11.40 -6.14 -6.50
C TYR A 53 -12.71 -5.90 -5.74
N ASP A 54 -13.17 -6.93 -5.04
CA ASP A 54 -14.28 -6.81 -4.09
C ASP A 54 -13.70 -6.73 -2.66
N PRO A 55 -13.90 -5.62 -1.94
CA PRO A 55 -13.41 -5.45 -0.57
C PRO A 55 -13.99 -6.48 0.41
N ARG A 56 -15.17 -7.04 0.12
CA ARG A 56 -15.86 -8.02 0.99
C ARG A 56 -15.30 -9.43 0.87
N MET A 57 -14.55 -9.73 -0.20
CA MET A 57 -14.00 -11.07 -0.49
C MET A 57 -12.60 -11.30 0.10
N SER A 58 -12.28 -10.63 1.21
CA SER A 58 -10.97 -10.71 1.86
C SER A 58 -10.70 -12.09 2.54
N GLY A 59 -11.74 -12.94 2.68
CA GLY A 59 -11.64 -14.33 3.15
C GLY A 59 -11.23 -15.35 2.06
N THR A 60 -10.85 -16.55 2.48
CA THR A 60 -10.36 -17.65 1.61
C THR A 60 -11.45 -18.27 0.71
N ASP A 61 -12.70 -17.85 0.84
CA ASP A 61 -13.83 -18.44 0.12
C ASP A 61 -14.06 -17.76 -1.23
N ALA A 62 -13.24 -18.10 -2.21
CA ALA A 62 -13.44 -17.76 -3.62
C ALA A 62 -14.61 -18.56 -4.29
N GLY A 63 -15.68 -18.85 -3.53
CA GLY A 63 -16.81 -19.68 -3.97
C GLY A 63 -18.18 -18.99 -3.93
N GLY A 64 -18.28 -17.76 -3.39
CA GLY A 64 -19.52 -16.99 -3.35
C GLY A 64 -19.66 -16.09 -4.58
N GLY A 65 -20.75 -16.26 -5.33
CA GLY A 65 -21.03 -15.47 -6.54
C GLY A 65 -20.96 -13.96 -6.29
N THR A 66 -20.27 -13.27 -7.20
CA THR A 66 -20.11 -11.81 -7.20
C THR A 66 -21.48 -11.14 -7.25
N THR A 67 -21.93 -10.53 -6.15
CA THR A 67 -22.97 -9.51 -6.26
C THR A 67 -22.32 -8.30 -6.93
N ALA A 68 -22.69 -8.03 -8.18
CA ALA A 68 -22.07 -7.04 -9.08
C ALA A 68 -22.06 -5.57 -8.59
N GLY A 69 -22.44 -5.30 -7.33
CA GLY A 69 -22.60 -3.95 -6.78
C GLY A 69 -21.38 -3.36 -6.07
N ASP A 70 -20.37 -4.15 -5.69
CA ASP A 70 -19.29 -3.69 -4.78
C ASP A 70 -17.87 -3.81 -5.34
N GLU A 71 -17.74 -4.09 -6.63
CA GLU A 71 -16.44 -4.13 -7.29
C GLU A 71 -15.80 -2.73 -7.34
N ARG A 72 -14.66 -2.58 -6.69
CA ARG A 72 -13.81 -1.38 -6.78
C ARG A 72 -12.79 -1.55 -7.89
N ARG A 73 -12.56 -0.48 -8.65
CA ARG A 73 -11.56 -0.46 -9.73
C ARG A 73 -10.52 0.62 -9.48
N VAL A 74 -9.25 0.24 -9.60
CA VAL A 74 -8.12 1.15 -9.44
C VAL A 74 -7.26 1.06 -10.69
N HIS A 75 -7.13 2.17 -11.39
CA HIS A 75 -6.25 2.30 -12.55
C HIS A 75 -4.91 2.95 -12.15
N GLY A 76 -3.81 2.52 -12.75
CA GLY A 76 -2.50 3.13 -12.53
C GLY A 76 -1.37 2.38 -13.23
N SER A 77 -0.14 2.85 -13.04
CA SER A 77 1.04 2.08 -13.44
C SER A 77 1.16 0.81 -12.60
N LEU A 78 1.65 -0.30 -13.18
CA LEU A 78 1.87 -1.54 -12.43
C LEU A 78 2.85 -1.32 -11.28
N ARG A 79 3.91 -0.53 -11.49
CA ARG A 79 4.81 -0.10 -10.41
C ARG A 79 4.05 0.56 -9.25
N GLY A 80 3.15 1.50 -9.55
CA GLY A 80 2.34 2.19 -8.54
C GLY A 80 1.31 1.27 -7.87
N LEU A 81 0.68 0.37 -8.63
CA LEU A 81 -0.29 -0.60 -8.12
C LEU A 81 0.38 -1.64 -7.20
N ILE A 82 1.58 -2.13 -7.56
CA ILE A 82 2.40 -2.99 -6.71
C ILE A 82 2.72 -2.29 -5.39
N ALA A 83 3.21 -1.05 -5.45
CA ALA A 83 3.55 -0.29 -4.25
C ALA A 83 2.31 -0.09 -3.37
N ARG A 84 1.21 0.37 -3.96
CA ARG A 84 -0.06 0.58 -3.23
C ARG A 84 -0.59 -0.73 -2.65
N GLY A 85 -0.55 -1.85 -3.37
CA GLY A 85 -0.99 -3.15 -2.89
C GLY A 85 -0.12 -3.68 -1.75
N THR A 86 1.19 -3.45 -1.83
CA THR A 86 2.15 -3.82 -0.77
C THR A 86 1.86 -3.05 0.52
N VAL A 87 1.63 -1.74 0.42
CA VAL A 87 1.29 -0.89 1.57
C VAL A 87 -0.12 -1.19 2.09
N ALA A 88 -1.09 -1.43 1.21
CA ALA A 88 -2.48 -1.71 1.60
C ALA A 88 -2.60 -3.03 2.37
N GLY A 89 -1.82 -4.04 2.00
CA GLY A 89 -1.78 -5.32 2.71
C GLY A 89 -0.82 -5.36 3.90
N ALA A 90 -0.28 -4.22 4.35
CA ALA A 90 0.68 -4.18 5.45
C ALA A 90 0.02 -4.43 6.81
N GLY A 91 0.81 -4.98 7.73
CA GLY A 91 0.38 -5.34 9.07
C GLY A 91 1.51 -5.85 9.94
N ILE A 92 1.17 -6.46 11.07
CA ILE A 92 2.14 -7.03 12.02
C ILE A 92 2.16 -8.54 11.83
N GLY A 93 3.32 -9.10 11.48
CA GLY A 93 3.41 -10.53 11.18
C GLY A 93 2.61 -10.88 9.93
N ASP A 94 1.60 -11.76 10.08
CA ASP A 94 0.64 -12.12 9.02
C ASP A 94 -0.72 -11.42 9.19
N ASP A 95 -0.89 -10.61 10.26
CA ASP A 95 -2.13 -9.90 10.56
C ASP A 95 -2.16 -8.53 9.88
N ALA A 96 -2.79 -8.47 8.70
CA ALA A 96 -3.02 -7.22 7.99
C ALA A 96 -4.04 -6.33 8.73
N LEU A 97 -3.78 -5.02 8.81
CA LEU A 97 -4.66 -4.09 9.53
C LEU A 97 -6.01 -3.87 8.82
N ASP A 98 -5.99 -3.80 7.49
CA ASP A 98 -7.16 -3.49 6.67
C ASP A 98 -7.50 -4.68 5.75
N PRO A 99 -8.66 -5.35 5.94
CA PRO A 99 -9.04 -6.47 5.10
C PRO A 99 -9.23 -6.04 3.63
N ASP A 100 -9.80 -4.86 3.36
CA ASP A 100 -9.96 -4.34 2.00
C ASP A 100 -8.61 -4.21 1.28
N GLY A 101 -7.56 -3.85 2.02
CA GLY A 101 -6.19 -3.77 1.54
C GLY A 101 -5.62 -5.13 1.15
N VAL A 102 -5.98 -6.21 1.85
CA VAL A 102 -5.64 -7.59 1.48
C VAL A 102 -6.33 -8.00 0.18
N ALA A 103 -7.63 -7.72 0.02
CA ALA A 103 -8.34 -7.99 -1.22
C ALA A 103 -7.70 -7.24 -2.41
N PHE A 104 -7.35 -5.96 -2.22
CA PHE A 104 -6.65 -5.18 -3.23
C PHE A 104 -5.28 -5.77 -3.57
N ARG A 105 -4.46 -6.10 -2.57
CA ARG A 105 -3.15 -6.75 -2.76
C ARG A 105 -3.28 -8.03 -3.60
N ARG A 106 -4.20 -8.93 -3.23
CA ARG A 106 -4.44 -10.19 -3.96
C ARG A 106 -4.89 -9.94 -5.40
N ALA A 107 -5.68 -8.90 -5.64
CA ALA A 107 -6.09 -8.53 -6.99
C ALA A 107 -4.91 -8.03 -7.83
N VAL A 108 -3.98 -7.26 -7.25
CA VAL A 108 -2.73 -6.87 -7.91
C VAL A 108 -1.85 -8.10 -8.20
N GLU A 109 -1.75 -9.05 -7.26
CA GLU A 109 -0.99 -10.30 -7.46
C GLU A 109 -1.53 -11.10 -8.64
N ARG A 110 -2.84 -11.32 -8.72
CA ARG A 110 -3.48 -12.00 -9.86
C ARG A 110 -3.25 -11.26 -11.19
N GLU A 111 -3.34 -9.93 -11.15
CA GLU A 111 -3.13 -9.08 -12.33
C GLU A 111 -1.68 -9.17 -12.84
N LEU A 112 -0.71 -9.32 -11.93
CA LEU A 112 0.68 -9.59 -12.30
C LEU A 112 0.87 -11.01 -12.82
N ASP A 113 0.36 -12.02 -12.11
CA ASP A 113 0.48 -13.42 -12.52
C ASP A 113 -0.05 -13.66 -13.95
N ALA A 114 -1.14 -12.99 -14.32
CA ALA A 114 -1.70 -13.04 -15.67
C ALA A 114 -0.76 -12.47 -16.77
N ARG A 115 0.24 -11.66 -16.40
CA ARG A 115 1.20 -11.02 -17.30
C ARG A 115 2.60 -11.65 -17.29
N LEU A 116 2.93 -12.41 -16.24
CA LEU A 116 4.27 -12.98 -16.08
C LEU A 116 4.43 -14.27 -16.89
N ASP A 117 5.62 -14.47 -17.47
CA ASP A 117 5.95 -15.56 -18.39
C ASP A 117 6.38 -16.87 -17.71
N GLY A 118 6.05 -17.05 -16.42
CA GLY A 118 6.43 -18.22 -15.61
C GLY A 118 7.92 -18.32 -15.25
N ARG A 119 8.77 -17.48 -15.85
CA ARG A 119 10.21 -17.34 -15.61
C ARG A 119 10.58 -16.03 -14.92
N THR A 120 9.57 -15.27 -14.55
CA THR A 120 9.71 -13.98 -13.88
C THR A 120 9.00 -14.03 -12.54
N GLN A 121 9.62 -13.43 -11.53
CA GLN A 121 9.08 -13.25 -10.20
C GLN A 121 9.17 -11.78 -9.81
N VAL A 122 8.10 -11.24 -9.25
CA VAL A 122 8.05 -9.91 -8.67
C VAL A 122 7.85 -10.06 -7.17
N ILE A 123 8.76 -9.49 -6.38
CA ILE A 123 8.65 -9.41 -4.92
C ILE A 123 8.68 -7.94 -4.56
N ALA A 124 7.66 -7.45 -3.87
CA ALA A 124 7.66 -6.12 -3.27
C ALA A 124 7.61 -6.21 -1.76
N THR A 125 8.46 -5.43 -1.10
CA THR A 125 8.59 -5.37 0.36
C THR A 125 8.59 -3.93 0.81
N TRP A 126 7.93 -3.66 1.93
CA TRP A 126 7.92 -2.36 2.59
C TRP A 126 8.02 -2.56 4.10
N GLU A 127 9.03 -1.94 4.71
CA GLU A 127 9.37 -2.07 6.13
C GLU A 127 9.51 -0.67 6.72
N PRO A 128 8.38 0.00 7.03
CA PRO A 128 8.40 1.41 7.42
C PRO A 128 8.96 1.66 8.82
N VAL A 129 8.93 0.65 9.69
CA VAL A 129 9.41 0.76 11.08
C VAL A 129 10.58 -0.20 11.28
N ALA A 130 11.79 0.34 11.33
CA ALA A 130 13.01 -0.42 11.51
C ALA A 130 12.98 -1.21 12.83
N GLY A 131 13.42 -2.48 12.79
CA GLY A 131 13.46 -3.36 13.96
C GLY A 131 12.12 -4.01 14.33
N SER A 132 11.01 -3.59 13.72
CA SER A 132 9.68 -4.14 13.99
C SER A 132 9.29 -5.30 13.05
N GLU A 133 8.25 -6.05 13.42
CA GLU A 133 7.61 -7.01 12.52
C GLU A 133 6.59 -6.37 11.57
N PHE A 134 6.34 -5.06 11.67
CA PHE A 134 5.39 -4.35 10.81
C PHE A 134 5.95 -4.26 9.39
N ARG A 135 5.24 -4.88 8.43
CA ARG A 135 5.69 -4.95 7.05
C ARG A 135 4.54 -5.11 6.06
N GLY A 136 4.76 -4.66 4.84
CA GLY A 136 3.98 -4.98 3.66
C GLY A 136 4.76 -5.91 2.74
N LYS A 137 4.09 -6.93 2.19
CA LYS A 137 4.69 -7.86 1.22
C LYS A 137 3.71 -8.20 0.13
N LEU A 138 4.17 -8.19 -1.11
CA LEU A 138 3.46 -8.68 -2.29
C LEU A 138 4.40 -9.59 -3.08
N ARG A 139 3.89 -10.73 -3.56
CA ARG A 139 4.66 -11.63 -4.42
C ARG A 139 3.81 -12.18 -5.55
N ALA A 140 4.33 -12.09 -6.77
CA ALA A 140 3.73 -12.66 -7.97
C ALA A 140 4.80 -13.42 -8.78
N GLY A 141 4.36 -14.44 -9.52
CA GLY A 141 5.20 -15.31 -10.33
C GLY A 141 5.82 -16.49 -9.57
N GLY A 142 6.43 -17.40 -10.34
CA GLY A 142 7.05 -18.62 -9.82
C GLY A 142 8.25 -18.35 -8.90
N GLN A 143 8.73 -19.37 -8.19
CA GLN A 143 10.05 -19.32 -7.56
C GLN A 143 11.09 -19.80 -8.57
N PRO A 144 12.27 -19.14 -8.68
CA PRO A 144 13.37 -19.71 -9.45
C PRO A 144 13.73 -21.10 -8.94
N PRO A 145 13.96 -22.09 -9.83
CA PRO A 145 14.55 -23.36 -9.45
C PRO A 145 15.89 -23.14 -8.72
N PRO A 146 16.29 -24.04 -7.81
CA PRO A 146 17.50 -23.87 -6.99
C PRO A 146 18.78 -23.62 -7.79
N ASP A 147 18.91 -24.22 -8.98
CA ASP A 147 20.12 -24.18 -9.82
C ASP A 147 20.01 -23.19 -11.00
N ALA A 148 18.93 -22.39 -11.06
CA ALA A 148 18.73 -21.46 -12.17
C ALA A 148 19.58 -20.20 -11.99
N ALA A 149 20.17 -19.72 -13.09
CA ALA A 149 20.87 -18.44 -13.08
C ALA A 149 19.85 -17.30 -12.94
N VAL A 150 19.86 -16.61 -11.81
CA VAL A 150 18.89 -15.53 -11.52
C VAL A 150 19.51 -14.17 -11.83
N HIS A 151 18.84 -13.42 -12.70
CA HIS A 151 19.06 -11.98 -12.86
C HIS A 151 18.03 -11.20 -12.04
N ALA A 152 18.47 -10.21 -11.28
CA ALA A 152 17.59 -9.41 -10.43
C ALA A 152 17.77 -7.91 -10.68
N THR A 153 16.65 -7.20 -10.79
CA THR A 153 16.60 -5.74 -10.86
C THR A 153 15.78 -5.21 -9.69
N VAL A 154 16.22 -4.10 -9.10
CA VAL A 154 15.57 -3.45 -7.97
C VAL A 154 15.04 -2.09 -8.39
N VAL A 155 13.79 -1.80 -8.04
CA VAL A 155 13.13 -0.51 -8.24
C VAL A 155 12.53 -0.07 -6.90
N SER A 156 12.74 1.19 -6.53
CA SER A 156 12.14 1.77 -5.32
C SER A 156 11.00 2.71 -5.69
N VAL A 157 9.89 2.63 -4.94
CA VAL A 157 8.71 3.49 -5.12
C VAL A 157 8.45 4.23 -3.82
N PRO A 158 8.59 5.57 -3.77
CA PRO A 158 8.31 6.34 -2.56
C PRO A 158 6.90 6.11 -2.03
N THR A 159 6.77 6.15 -0.71
CA THR A 159 5.50 6.12 0.02
C THR A 159 5.30 7.46 0.73
N PRO A 160 4.05 7.87 1.01
CA PRO A 160 3.79 9.11 1.73
C PRO A 160 4.03 8.99 3.25
N PHE A 161 4.38 7.79 3.75
CA PHE A 161 4.54 7.54 5.17
C PHE A 161 5.95 7.91 5.64
N PRO A 162 6.07 8.57 6.80
CA PRO A 162 7.39 8.79 7.39
C PRO A 162 7.99 7.44 7.81
N PRO A 163 9.28 7.20 7.54
CA PRO A 163 9.97 6.07 8.15
C PRO A 163 10.03 6.29 9.67
N ALA A 164 10.01 5.19 10.42
CA ALA A 164 10.10 5.20 11.87
C ALA A 164 11.14 4.17 12.35
N ASP A 165 11.56 4.34 13.60
CA ASP A 165 12.46 3.42 14.30
C ASP A 165 11.74 2.88 15.52
N ILE A 166 11.75 1.57 15.74
CA ILE A 166 11.12 0.96 16.91
C ILE A 166 11.68 1.51 18.23
N ASP A 167 12.94 1.95 18.23
CA ASP A 167 13.62 2.54 19.38
C ASP A 167 13.23 4.02 19.60
N ASP A 168 12.50 4.64 18.68
CA ASP A 168 11.92 5.99 18.79
C ASP A 168 10.38 5.93 18.87
N PRO A 169 9.80 5.92 20.08
CA PRO A 169 8.36 5.84 20.29
C PRO A 169 7.56 7.00 19.67
N ASP A 170 8.14 8.19 19.49
CA ASP A 170 7.48 9.33 18.85
C ASP A 170 7.33 9.09 17.34
N SER A 171 8.37 8.55 16.70
CA SER A 171 8.34 8.17 15.29
C SER A 171 7.31 7.06 15.02
N VAL A 172 7.25 6.03 15.87
CA VAL A 172 6.28 4.92 15.76
C VAL A 172 4.85 5.43 15.91
N ARG A 173 4.60 6.33 16.87
CA ARG A 173 3.27 6.96 17.07
C ARG A 173 2.86 7.79 15.86
N SER A 174 3.78 8.58 15.30
CA SER A 174 3.53 9.39 14.11
C SER A 174 3.22 8.54 12.89
N PHE A 175 3.99 7.46 12.69
CA PHE A 175 3.74 6.48 11.62
C PHE A 175 2.37 5.81 11.78
N ALA A 176 2.06 5.30 12.98
CA ALA A 176 0.81 4.58 13.24
C ALA A 176 -0.41 5.48 13.02
N SER A 177 -0.36 6.74 13.44
CA SER A 177 -1.43 7.73 13.17
C SER A 177 -1.61 7.93 11.66
N ALA A 178 -0.53 8.26 10.95
CA ALA A 178 -0.59 8.50 9.51
C ALA A 178 -1.11 7.26 8.74
N PHE A 179 -0.71 6.06 9.16
CA PHE A 179 -1.17 4.81 8.54
C PHE A 179 -2.67 4.56 8.79
N VAL A 180 -3.16 4.76 10.02
CA VAL A 180 -4.57 4.60 10.34
C VAL A 180 -5.42 5.63 9.62
N ASP A 181 -5.01 6.91 9.60
CA ASP A 181 -5.75 7.98 8.95
C ASP A 181 -5.91 7.74 7.45
N ASP A 182 -4.87 7.23 6.79
CA ASP A 182 -4.94 6.88 5.37
C ASP A 182 -5.85 5.66 5.11
N ARG A 183 -5.78 4.61 5.95
CA ARG A 183 -6.58 3.38 5.75
C ARG A 183 -8.04 3.53 6.17
N PHE A 184 -8.31 4.40 7.14
CA PHE A 184 -9.61 4.62 7.74
C PHE A 184 -10.02 6.09 7.64
N PRO A 185 -10.25 6.62 6.41
CA PRO A 185 -10.61 8.02 6.22
C PRO A 185 -11.95 8.33 6.90
N VAL A 186 -11.89 9.21 7.90
CA VAL A 186 -12.98 9.52 8.83
C VAL A 186 -14.24 9.97 8.12
N GLU A 187 -14.14 10.84 7.13
CA GLU A 187 -15.28 11.43 6.43
C GLU A 187 -16.06 10.37 5.65
N ALA A 188 -15.33 9.49 4.93
CA ALA A 188 -15.93 8.41 4.15
C ALA A 188 -16.55 7.33 5.06
N LEU A 189 -15.88 6.99 6.17
CA LEU A 189 -16.39 5.99 7.10
C LEU A 189 -17.57 6.51 7.92
N ARG A 190 -17.55 7.79 8.31
CA ARG A 190 -18.69 8.42 8.98
C ARG A 190 -19.92 8.48 8.09
N ALA A 191 -19.76 8.79 6.80
CA ALA A 191 -20.87 8.75 5.86
C ALA A 191 -21.47 7.33 5.77
N SER A 192 -20.61 6.31 5.71
CA SER A 192 -21.03 4.91 5.62
C SER A 192 -21.74 4.44 6.90
N LEU A 193 -21.21 4.78 8.09
CA LEU A 193 -21.74 4.33 9.39
C LEU A 193 -23.10 4.94 9.78
N ARG A 194 -23.53 6.02 9.13
CA ARG A 194 -24.86 6.62 9.37
C ARG A 194 -25.99 5.88 8.64
N GLY A 195 -25.66 5.04 7.66
CA GLY A 195 -26.64 4.21 6.98
C GLY A 195 -27.03 2.97 7.82
N GLU A 196 -28.11 2.31 7.42
CA GLU A 196 -28.50 0.98 7.93
C GLU A 196 -28.26 -0.11 6.88
N ASP A 197 -27.40 0.16 5.90
CA ASP A 197 -27.21 -0.67 4.71
C ASP A 197 -25.94 -1.54 4.79
N ALA A 198 -25.66 -2.24 3.69
CA ALA A 198 -24.47 -3.08 3.56
C ALA A 198 -23.16 -2.28 3.68
N ALA A 199 -23.15 -0.98 3.36
CA ALA A 199 -21.97 -0.13 3.48
C ALA A 199 -21.67 0.18 4.96
N ALA A 200 -22.69 0.48 5.76
CA ALA A 200 -22.56 0.64 7.20
C ALA A 200 -22.03 -0.64 7.88
N SER A 201 -22.60 -1.79 7.52
CA SER A 201 -22.19 -3.10 8.03
C SER A 201 -20.74 -3.43 7.68
N HIS A 202 -20.32 -3.13 6.44
CA HIS A 202 -18.94 -3.32 5.98
C HIS A 202 -17.95 -2.39 6.71
N ALA A 203 -18.29 -1.11 6.85
CA ALA A 203 -17.47 -0.15 7.59
C ALA A 203 -17.26 -0.59 9.06
N ALA A 204 -18.33 -1.04 9.73
CA ALA A 204 -18.24 -1.58 11.08
C ALA A 204 -17.38 -2.85 11.14
N ALA A 205 -17.49 -3.75 10.15
CA ALA A 205 -16.66 -4.95 10.07
C ALA A 205 -15.17 -4.62 9.90
N ARG A 206 -14.83 -3.63 9.06
CA ARG A 206 -13.45 -3.14 8.91
C ARG A 206 -12.88 -2.62 10.23
N TYR A 207 -13.64 -1.81 10.97
CA TYR A 207 -13.20 -1.32 12.28
C TYR A 207 -13.03 -2.44 13.31
N ARG A 208 -13.93 -3.44 13.34
CA ARG A 208 -13.78 -4.60 14.23
C ARG A 208 -12.52 -5.40 13.92
N HIS A 209 -12.23 -5.66 12.64
CA HIS A 209 -11.01 -6.34 12.22
C HIS A 209 -9.77 -5.55 12.63
N ALA A 210 -9.74 -4.25 12.32
CA ALA A 210 -8.63 -3.37 12.69
C ALA A 210 -8.45 -3.31 14.21
N GLY A 211 -9.54 -3.32 14.98
CA GLY A 211 -9.52 -3.36 16.44
C GLY A 211 -8.85 -4.64 16.98
N ALA A 212 -9.22 -5.81 16.45
CA ALA A 212 -8.57 -7.07 16.82
C ALA A 212 -7.06 -7.03 16.53
N VAL A 213 -6.68 -6.49 15.36
CA VAL A 213 -5.26 -6.38 14.96
C VAL A 213 -4.51 -5.27 15.70
N ALA A 214 -5.10 -4.14 16.06
CA ALA A 214 -4.36 -3.04 16.70
C ALA A 214 -4.38 -3.12 18.23
N LEU A 215 -5.48 -3.60 18.81
CA LEU A 215 -5.72 -3.57 20.25
C LEU A 215 -5.59 -4.95 20.91
N GLY A 216 -5.63 -6.03 20.12
CA GLY A 216 -5.70 -7.41 20.61
C GLY A 216 -7.13 -7.89 20.83
N ASP A 217 -7.31 -9.20 20.79
CA ASP A 217 -8.62 -9.87 20.86
C ASP A 217 -9.40 -9.47 22.12
N GLY A 218 -10.68 -9.14 21.95
CA GLY A 218 -11.59 -8.78 23.04
C GLY A 218 -11.69 -7.29 23.38
N THR A 219 -10.86 -6.43 22.76
CA THR A 219 -10.96 -4.98 22.96
C THR A 219 -11.98 -4.38 21.99
N ALA A 220 -13.24 -4.30 22.41
CA ALA A 220 -14.30 -3.70 21.62
C ALA A 220 -14.21 -2.17 21.67
N VAL A 221 -14.17 -1.54 20.50
CA VAL A 221 -14.31 -0.08 20.35
C VAL A 221 -15.80 0.21 20.10
N GLU A 222 -16.63 -0.01 21.12
CA GLU A 222 -18.08 0.17 21.04
C GLU A 222 -18.49 1.59 21.47
N GLY A 223 -19.40 2.21 20.72
CA GLY A 223 -20.04 3.48 21.11
C GLY A 223 -19.21 4.74 20.88
N THR A 224 -18.04 4.64 20.23
CA THR A 224 -17.15 5.77 19.94
C THR A 224 -17.33 6.33 18.54
N THR A 225 -16.98 7.60 18.36
CA THR A 225 -16.93 8.24 17.04
C THR A 225 -15.81 7.64 16.16
N PRO A 226 -15.88 7.78 14.82
CA PRO A 226 -14.79 7.35 13.95
C PRO A 226 -13.43 7.97 14.32
N GLU A 227 -13.40 9.22 14.75
CA GLU A 227 -12.18 9.88 15.24
C GLU A 227 -11.58 9.21 16.46
N GLU A 228 -12.39 8.98 17.50
CA GLU A 228 -11.95 8.31 18.72
C GLU A 228 -11.51 6.87 18.43
N THR A 229 -12.19 6.22 17.49
CA THR A 229 -11.85 4.87 17.02
C THR A 229 -10.49 4.88 16.32
N ASN A 230 -10.26 5.81 15.38
CA ASN A 230 -8.96 5.95 14.71
C ASN A 230 -7.83 6.26 15.70
N ALA A 231 -8.07 7.15 16.68
CA ALA A 231 -7.08 7.46 17.70
C ALA A 231 -6.75 6.23 18.57
N ALA A 232 -7.76 5.45 18.95
CA ALA A 232 -7.58 4.20 19.67
C ALA A 232 -6.79 3.18 18.84
N LEU A 233 -7.15 2.99 17.56
CA LEU A 233 -6.44 2.12 16.63
C LEU A 233 -4.98 2.54 16.45
N ALA A 234 -4.70 3.82 16.24
CA ALA A 234 -3.34 4.34 16.08
C ALA A 234 -2.50 4.11 17.35
N GLY A 235 -3.06 4.40 18.52
CA GLY A 235 -2.39 4.14 19.80
C GLY A 235 -2.16 2.65 20.07
N GLY A 236 -3.12 1.80 19.72
CA GLY A 236 -3.00 0.34 19.78
C GLY A 236 -1.92 -0.20 18.87
N LEU A 237 -1.98 0.21 17.60
CA LEU A 237 -1.02 -0.17 16.58
C LEU A 237 0.40 0.23 16.98
N ALA A 238 0.61 1.47 17.46
CA ALA A 238 1.92 1.91 17.93
C ALA A 238 2.47 1.02 19.07
N ARG A 239 1.62 0.62 20.04
CA ARG A 239 2.03 -0.30 21.12
C ARG A 239 2.36 -1.70 20.59
N ARG A 240 1.58 -2.24 19.67
CA ARG A 240 1.87 -3.54 19.07
C ARG A 240 3.15 -3.50 18.24
N ILE A 241 3.38 -2.44 17.46
CA ILE A 241 4.63 -2.25 16.71
C ILE A 241 5.82 -2.23 17.68
N ALA A 242 5.75 -1.44 18.75
CA ALA A 242 6.82 -1.32 19.75
C ALA A 242 7.11 -2.64 20.50
N THR A 243 6.15 -3.56 20.57
CA THR A 243 6.32 -4.88 21.20
C THR A 243 6.65 -5.98 20.19
N SER A 244 6.45 -5.73 18.90
CA SER A 244 6.79 -6.64 17.80
C SER A 244 8.27 -6.50 17.41
N SER A 245 9.19 -6.88 18.30
CA SER A 245 10.61 -6.86 17.98
C SER A 245 10.98 -8.07 17.12
N THR A 246 11.66 -7.83 16.01
CA THR A 246 12.32 -8.92 15.27
C THR A 246 13.58 -9.34 16.02
N ALA A 247 13.62 -10.54 16.59
CA ALA A 247 14.79 -11.08 17.29
C ALA A 247 16.07 -11.18 16.42
N THR A 248 15.97 -10.88 15.13
CA THR A 248 17.05 -10.85 14.14
C THR A 248 17.76 -9.49 14.08
N GLY A 249 17.75 -8.73 15.17
CA GLY A 249 18.51 -7.47 15.36
C GLY A 249 20.03 -7.64 15.38
N THR A 250 20.62 -8.60 14.65
CA THR A 250 22.00 -8.43 14.16
C THR A 250 21.94 -7.53 12.95
N SER A 251 22.14 -6.23 13.20
CA SER A 251 22.72 -5.25 12.27
C SER A 251 22.91 -5.80 10.85
N SER A 252 21.82 -5.83 10.08
CA SER A 252 21.90 -5.91 8.64
C SER A 252 22.33 -4.52 8.15
N LYS A 253 23.58 -4.16 8.45
CA LYS A 253 24.41 -3.45 7.47
C LYS A 253 24.63 -4.42 6.30
N GLN A 254 23.57 -4.76 5.60
CA GLN A 254 23.68 -5.09 4.19
C GLN A 254 24.33 -3.85 3.56
N PRO A 255 25.43 -3.98 2.80
CA PRO A 255 26.04 -2.82 2.17
C PRO A 255 24.99 -2.18 1.25
N GLY A 256 24.35 -1.10 1.71
CA GLY A 256 23.30 -0.37 0.98
C GLY A 256 21.94 -0.22 1.69
N GLY A 257 21.63 -0.94 2.77
CA GLY A 257 20.36 -0.79 3.50
C GLY A 257 20.44 0.37 4.49
N THR A 258 19.88 1.52 4.15
CA THR A 258 19.84 2.68 5.06
C THR A 258 18.41 2.89 5.51
N ALA A 259 18.18 3.52 6.67
CA ALA A 259 16.86 3.89 7.22
C ALA A 259 15.91 4.61 6.21
N ARG A 260 16.41 5.02 5.04
CA ARG A 260 15.62 5.47 3.88
C ARG A 260 14.73 4.37 3.27
N ASP A 261 14.99 3.10 3.56
CA ASP A 261 14.24 1.98 2.97
C ASP A 261 12.78 1.93 3.47
N GLY A 262 12.49 2.44 4.66
CA GLY A 262 11.11 2.51 5.18
C GLY A 262 10.22 3.54 4.47
N ALA A 263 10.83 4.52 3.80
CA ALA A 263 10.11 5.55 3.05
C ALA A 263 9.64 5.07 1.66
N ALA A 264 10.05 3.88 1.21
CA ALA A 264 9.76 3.39 -0.12
C ALA A 264 9.41 1.90 -0.14
N VAL A 265 8.54 1.50 -1.07
CA VAL A 265 8.38 0.09 -1.42
C VAL A 265 9.54 -0.33 -2.30
N ARG A 266 10.26 -1.38 -1.90
CA ARG A 266 11.31 -2.01 -2.69
C ARG A 266 10.73 -3.13 -3.53
N ILE A 267 10.78 -2.99 -4.85
CA ILE A 267 10.32 -3.98 -5.82
C ILE A 267 11.54 -4.66 -6.43
N VAL A 268 11.63 -5.98 -6.27
CA VAL A 268 12.65 -6.84 -6.87
C VAL A 268 12.00 -7.66 -7.96
N VAL A 269 12.47 -7.49 -9.19
CA VAL A 269 12.11 -8.35 -10.31
C VAL A 269 13.24 -9.34 -10.53
N ARG A 270 12.93 -10.63 -10.44
CA ARG A 270 13.86 -11.73 -10.69
C ARG A 270 13.45 -12.47 -11.96
N ARG A 271 14.44 -12.88 -12.75
CA ARG A 271 14.24 -13.67 -13.96
C ARG A 271 15.27 -14.79 -14.04
N TRP A 272 14.87 -15.94 -14.58
CA TRP A 272 15.71 -17.12 -14.74
C TRP A 272 15.34 -17.95 -15.98
#